data_AF-A0A1L3J3Y5-F1
#
_entry.id   AF-A0A1L3J3Y5-F1
#
_cell.length_a   1.000
_cell.length_b   1.000
_cell.length_c   1.000
_cell.angle_alpha   90.00
_cell.angle_beta   90.00
_cell.angle_gamma   90.00
#
_symmetry.space_group_name_H-M   'P 1'
#
loop_
_entity.id
_entity.type
_entity.pdbx_description
1 polymer ?
#
loop_
_entity_poly.entity_id
_entity_poly.type
_entity_poly.pdbx_seq_one_letter_code
_entity_poly.pdbx_strand_id
1 'polypeptide(L)'
;MKELKQLKLLLIISHSLIPIAAGHGLGILFLFEIISPIRIFQNGILFDINAEFQDRLMLVGLISILSKIILIISLIIKNSKFKNWLTISGIFVLWFATYILTKKPDIDSLADLPLITSLIAIILSVVVLIKTLNKELKLKKKGIVKHCT
;
A
#
# COMPACT_ATOMS: atom_id res chain seq x y z
N MET A 1 0.12 9.31 -19.66
CA MET A 1 0.54 8.02 -19.03
C MET A 1 1.70 8.19 -18.05
N LYS A 2 2.66 9.09 -18.31
CA LYS A 2 3.84 9.34 -17.46
C LYS A 2 3.45 9.77 -16.04
N GLU A 3 2.49 10.70 -15.91
CA GLU A 3 2.02 11.17 -14.60
C GLU A 3 1.48 10.07 -13.68
N LEU A 4 0.59 9.19 -14.17
CA LEU A 4 0.03 8.12 -13.34
C LEU A 4 1.10 7.11 -12.90
N LYS A 5 2.12 6.88 -13.74
CA LYS A 5 3.27 6.06 -13.36
C LYS A 5 4.09 6.72 -12.24
N GLN A 6 4.36 8.01 -12.37
CA GLN A 6 5.08 8.79 -11.35
C GLN A 6 4.33 8.83 -10.02
N LEU A 7 3.01 9.05 -10.03
CA LEU A 7 2.19 9.03 -8.82
C LEU A 7 2.20 7.68 -8.11
N LYS A 8 2.18 6.57 -8.86
CA LYS A 8 2.29 5.23 -8.28
C LYS A 8 3.66 4.97 -7.65
N LEU A 9 4.74 5.40 -8.31
CA LEU A 9 6.09 5.30 -7.76
C LEU A 9 6.22 6.14 -6.48
N LEU A 10 5.69 7.36 -6.50
CA LEU A 10 5.67 8.24 -5.33
C LEU A 10 4.85 7.63 -4.19
N LEU A 11 3.70 7.00 -4.48
CA LEU A 11 2.92 6.26 -3.50
C LEU A 11 3.72 5.11 -2.87
N ILE A 12 4.40 4.29 -3.69
CA ILE A 12 5.23 3.18 -3.21
C ILE A 12 6.34 3.70 -2.28
N ILE A 13 7.07 4.72 -2.71
CA ILE A 13 8.18 5.30 -1.95
C ILE A 13 7.69 5.95 -0.65
N SER A 14 6.66 6.80 -0.72
CA SER A 14 6.10 7.48 0.47
C SER A 14 5.60 6.48 1.50
N HIS A 15 4.96 5.39 1.08
CA HIS A 15 4.51 4.34 1.98
C HIS A 15 5.69 3.57 2.60
N SER A 16 6.79 3.33 1.87
CA SER A 16 8.01 2.72 2.42
C SER A 16 8.72 3.60 3.46
N LEU A 17 8.60 4.92 3.33
CA LEU A 17 9.25 5.91 4.20
C LEU A 17 8.43 6.26 5.45
N ILE A 18 7.32 5.58 5.71
CA ILE A 18 6.55 5.77 6.95
C ILE A 18 7.47 5.46 8.15
N PRO A 19 7.75 6.43 9.03
CA PRO A 19 8.52 6.21 10.24
C PRO A 19 7.76 5.34 11.24
N ILE A 20 8.48 4.43 11.87
CA ILE A 20 7.97 3.49 12.86
C ILE A 20 8.78 3.67 14.15
N ALA A 21 8.11 3.93 15.27
CA ALA A 21 8.71 3.86 16.59
C ALA A 21 8.51 2.46 17.17
N ALA A 22 9.58 1.72 17.43
CA ALA A 22 9.50 0.36 17.98
C ALA A 22 10.60 0.13 19.02
N GLY A 23 10.24 -0.41 20.18
CA GLY A 23 11.15 -0.57 21.32
C GLY A 23 11.76 0.76 21.75
N HIS A 24 13.08 0.86 21.68
CA HIS A 24 13.87 2.06 22.01
C HIS A 24 14.39 2.84 20.79
N GLY A 25 13.89 2.55 19.58
CA GLY A 25 14.43 3.12 18.34
C GLY A 25 13.38 3.64 17.35
N LEU A 26 13.87 4.40 16.37
CA LEU A 26 13.13 4.86 15.19
C LEU A 26 13.62 4.11 13.95
N GLY A 27 12.68 3.55 13.19
CA GLY A 27 12.94 2.91 11.92
C GLY A 27 11.99 3.40 10.84
N ILE A 28 12.07 2.82 9.65
CA ILE A 28 11.12 3.04 8.56
C ILE A 28 10.44 1.73 8.19
N LEU A 29 9.21 1.80 7.69
CA LEU A 29 8.42 0.63 7.29
C LEU A 29 9.19 -0.27 6.31
N PHE A 30 10.01 0.32 5.43
CA PHE A 30 10.87 -0.42 4.50
C PHE A 30 11.79 -1.47 5.17
N LEU A 31 12.30 -1.21 6.38
CA LEU A 31 13.13 -2.20 7.08
C LEU A 31 12.32 -3.44 7.46
N PHE A 32 11.09 -3.22 7.93
CA PHE A 32 10.15 -4.30 8.27
C PHE A 32 9.71 -5.08 7.03
N GLU A 33 9.64 -4.44 5.86
CA GLU A 33 9.37 -5.10 4.58
C GLU A 33 10.48 -6.06 4.16
N ILE A 34 11.75 -5.75 4.49
CA ILE A 34 12.89 -6.63 4.20
C ILE A 34 13.00 -7.76 5.24
N ILE A 35 12.82 -7.45 6.52
CA ILE A 35 13.00 -8.42 7.61
C ILE A 35 11.86 -9.43 7.66
N SER A 36 10.63 -9.00 7.34
CA SER A 36 9.46 -9.85 7.56
C SER A 36 9.41 -11.13 6.72
N PRO A 37 9.78 -11.16 5.42
CA PRO A 37 9.87 -12.42 4.67
C PRO A 37 10.93 -13.36 5.25
N ILE A 38 12.09 -12.82 5.66
CA ILE A 38 13.19 -13.60 6.26
C ILE A 38 12.70 -14.33 7.51
N ARG A 39 11.96 -13.61 8.38
CA ARG A 39 11.40 -14.17 9.61
C ARG A 39 10.38 -15.28 9.37
N ILE A 40 9.54 -15.18 8.33
CA ILE A 40 8.63 -16.28 7.95
C ILE A 40 9.42 -17.55 7.69
N PHE A 41 10.50 -17.47 6.90
CA PHE A 41 11.29 -18.64 6.53
C PHE A 41 12.04 -19.27 7.70
N GLN A 42 12.35 -18.48 8.75
CA GLN A 42 13.08 -18.95 9.93
C GLN A 42 12.16 -19.56 10.99
N ASN A 43 11.08 -18.85 11.34
CA ASN A 43 10.30 -19.13 12.56
C ASN A 43 8.84 -19.48 12.26
N GLY A 44 8.44 -19.57 10.99
CA GLY A 44 7.05 -19.76 10.59
C GLY A 44 6.21 -18.49 10.75
N ILE A 45 4.90 -18.68 10.68
CA ILE A 45 3.92 -17.60 10.64
C ILE A 45 3.16 -17.53 11.97
N LEU A 46 3.33 -16.44 12.71
CA LEU A 46 2.43 -16.03 13.81
C LEU A 46 1.71 -14.76 13.36
N PHE A 47 0.53 -14.93 12.76
CA PHE A 47 -0.32 -13.82 12.36
C PHE A 47 -1.34 -13.52 13.45
N ASP A 48 -1.10 -12.45 14.20
CA ASP A 48 -2.09 -11.91 15.12
C ASP A 48 -2.32 -10.43 14.82
N ILE A 49 -3.51 -10.11 14.31
CA ILE A 49 -3.93 -8.74 13.98
C ILE A 49 -4.30 -7.94 15.25
N ASN A 50 -4.54 -8.64 16.36
CA ASN A 50 -4.94 -8.07 17.64
C ASN A 50 -3.79 -7.97 18.64
N ALA A 51 -2.60 -8.52 18.31
CA ALA A 51 -1.40 -8.41 19.12
C ALA A 51 -0.96 -6.94 19.32
N GLU A 52 0.05 -6.75 20.17
CA GLU A 52 0.63 -5.44 20.44
C GLU A 52 1.23 -4.80 19.17
N PHE A 53 1.48 -3.49 19.22
CA PHE A 53 1.99 -2.74 18.07
C PHE A 53 3.25 -3.38 17.46
N GLN A 54 4.21 -3.77 18.29
CA GLN A 54 5.49 -4.32 17.84
C GLN A 54 5.34 -5.68 17.15
N ASP A 55 4.49 -6.56 17.67
CA ASP A 55 4.27 -7.90 17.12
C ASP A 55 3.61 -7.83 15.74
N ARG A 56 2.74 -6.84 15.54
CA ARG A 56 2.05 -6.62 14.27
C ARG A 56 2.96 -6.06 13.17
N LEU A 57 4.12 -5.48 13.50
CA LEU A 57 5.01 -4.89 12.50
C LEU A 57 5.50 -5.91 11.46
N MET A 58 5.68 -7.16 11.86
CA MET A 58 6.04 -8.23 10.90
C MET A 58 4.91 -8.50 9.91
N LEU A 59 3.67 -8.62 10.40
CA LEU A 59 2.50 -8.79 9.56
C LEU A 59 2.29 -7.60 8.62
N VAL A 60 2.41 -6.37 9.15
CA VAL A 60 2.32 -5.14 8.35
C VAL A 60 3.40 -5.12 7.27
N GLY A 61 4.65 -5.45 7.59
CA GLY A 61 5.74 -5.54 6.62
C GLY A 61 5.41 -6.45 5.44
N LEU A 62 4.80 -7.61 5.71
CA LEU A 62 4.41 -8.60 4.69
C LEU A 62 3.26 -8.12 3.80
N ILE A 63 2.19 -7.62 4.41
CA ILE A 63 1.04 -7.11 3.66
C ILE A 63 1.47 -5.88 2.84
N SER A 64 2.32 -5.04 3.42
CA SER A 64 2.85 -3.86 2.77
C SER A 64 3.72 -4.20 1.55
N ILE A 65 4.69 -5.12 1.68
CA ILE A 65 5.52 -5.52 0.55
C ILE A 65 4.67 -6.19 -0.55
N LEU A 66 3.67 -6.99 -0.17
CA LEU A 66 2.72 -7.59 -1.11
C LEU A 66 1.96 -6.52 -1.91
N SER A 67 1.46 -5.48 -1.23
CA SER A 67 0.77 -4.36 -1.89
C SER A 67 1.67 -3.66 -2.93
N LYS A 68 2.94 -3.46 -2.61
CA LYS A 68 3.93 -2.80 -3.46
C LYS A 68 4.31 -3.66 -4.66
N ILE A 69 4.47 -4.96 -4.47
CA ILE A 69 4.67 -5.92 -5.57
C ILE A 69 3.51 -5.82 -6.56
N ILE A 70 2.25 -5.84 -6.08
CA ILE A 70 1.06 -5.69 -6.93
C ILE A 70 1.10 -4.35 -7.71
N LEU A 71 1.41 -3.25 -7.02
CA LEU A 71 1.50 -1.92 -7.64
C LEU A 71 2.64 -1.83 -8.68
N ILE A 72 3.79 -2.44 -8.43
CA ILE A 72 4.94 -2.52 -9.35
C ILE A 72 4.55 -3.34 -10.59
N ILE A 73 3.95 -4.51 -10.40
CA ILE A 73 3.46 -5.35 -11.51
C ILE A 73 2.48 -4.55 -12.40
N SER A 74 1.61 -3.73 -11.79
CA SER A 74 0.69 -2.84 -12.53
C SER A 74 1.42 -1.79 -13.40
N LEU A 75 2.65 -1.41 -13.08
CA LEU A 75 3.43 -0.46 -13.88
C LEU A 75 3.93 -1.09 -15.18
N ILE A 76 4.27 -2.38 -15.13
CA ILE A 76 4.94 -3.14 -16.21
C ILE A 76 3.90 -3.70 -17.20
N ILE A 77 2.72 -4.11 -16.73
CA ILE A 77 1.69 -4.73 -17.57
C ILE A 77 1.17 -3.77 -18.65
N LYS A 78 1.03 -4.31 -19.88
CA LYS A 78 0.50 -3.60 -21.06
C LYS A 78 -1.03 -3.61 -21.14
N ASN A 79 -1.68 -4.70 -20.74
CA ASN A 79 -3.14 -4.83 -20.76
C ASN A 79 -3.79 -3.80 -19.81
N SER A 80 -4.55 -2.84 -20.36
CA SER A 80 -5.09 -1.72 -19.60
C SER A 80 -6.10 -2.13 -18.52
N LYS A 81 -6.97 -3.10 -18.82
CA LYS A 81 -8.00 -3.56 -17.87
C LYS A 81 -7.35 -4.26 -16.68
N PHE A 82 -6.47 -5.23 -16.96
CA PHE A 82 -5.79 -5.99 -15.93
C PHE A 82 -4.86 -5.11 -15.09
N LYS A 83 -4.15 -4.18 -15.73
CA LYS A 83 -3.36 -3.15 -15.07
C LYS A 83 -4.17 -2.32 -14.07
N ASN A 84 -5.36 -1.88 -14.46
CA ASN A 84 -6.19 -1.04 -13.60
C ASN A 84 -6.78 -1.84 -12.44
N TRP A 85 -7.17 -3.10 -12.69
CA TRP A 85 -7.59 -4.02 -11.63
C TRP A 85 -6.48 -4.25 -10.59
N LEU A 86 -5.25 -4.54 -11.02
CA LEU A 86 -4.08 -4.65 -10.14
C LEU A 86 -3.78 -3.34 -9.39
N THR A 87 -3.98 -2.20 -10.03
CA THR A 87 -3.79 -0.90 -9.36
C THR A 87 -4.76 -0.76 -8.19
N ILE A 88 -6.02 -1.08 -8.43
CA ILE A 88 -7.09 -0.97 -7.44
C ILE A 88 -6.84 -1.97 -6.31
N SER A 89 -6.57 -3.24 -6.63
CA SER A 89 -6.28 -4.25 -5.61
C SER A 89 -5.04 -3.91 -4.78
N GLY A 90 -3.97 -3.44 -5.42
CA GLY A 90 -2.76 -2.99 -4.72
C GLY A 90 -3.02 -1.83 -3.74
N ILE A 91 -3.90 -0.88 -4.10
CA ILE A 91 -4.31 0.22 -3.20
C ILE A 91 -5.11 -0.32 -2.01
N PHE A 92 -6.05 -1.24 -2.22
CA PHE A 92 -6.82 -1.82 -1.12
C PHE A 92 -5.94 -2.63 -0.15
N VAL A 93 -5.00 -3.40 -0.67
CA VAL A 93 -4.03 -4.14 0.17
C VAL A 93 -3.13 -3.17 0.94
N LEU A 94 -2.72 -2.06 0.31
CA LEU A 94 -1.95 -0.99 0.97
C LEU A 94 -2.76 -0.33 2.11
N TRP A 95 -4.03 -0.03 1.89
CA TRP A 95 -4.92 0.50 2.94
C TRP A 95 -5.09 -0.47 4.09
N PHE A 96 -5.23 -1.77 3.79
CA PHE A 96 -5.32 -2.79 4.81
C PHE A 96 -4.04 -2.88 5.65
N ALA A 97 -2.86 -2.81 5.03
CA ALA A 97 -1.59 -2.72 5.75
C ALA A 97 -1.54 -1.50 6.68
N THR A 98 -1.91 -0.32 6.16
CA THR A 98 -1.94 0.93 6.94
C THR A 98 -2.97 0.88 8.08
N TYR A 99 -4.12 0.23 7.87
CA TYR A 99 -5.12 0.04 8.92
C TYR A 99 -4.57 -0.81 10.07
N ILE A 100 -3.94 -1.95 9.76
CA ILE A 100 -3.32 -2.80 10.79
C ILE A 100 -2.21 -2.03 11.52
N LEU A 101 -1.40 -1.26 10.78
CA LEU A 101 -0.32 -0.46 11.33
C LEU A 101 -0.79 0.60 12.32
N THR A 102 -1.93 1.22 12.05
CA THR A 102 -2.42 2.38 12.82
C THR A 102 -3.49 2.01 13.85
N LYS A 103 -3.89 0.74 13.93
CA LYS A 103 -4.84 0.23 14.92
C LYS A 103 -4.25 0.34 16.33
N LYS A 104 -4.95 1.04 17.22
CA LYS A 104 -4.61 1.16 18.65
C LYS A 104 -5.34 0.11 19.48
N PRO A 105 -4.66 -0.96 19.95
CA PRO A 105 -5.19 -1.86 20.97
C PRO A 105 -5.01 -1.26 22.37
N ASP A 106 -3.98 -0.43 22.58
CA ASP A 106 -3.62 0.18 23.87
C ASP A 106 -3.51 1.71 23.83
N ILE A 107 -3.41 2.31 25.02
CA ILE A 107 -3.33 3.76 25.29
C ILE A 107 -1.98 4.37 24.82
N ASP A 108 -1.00 3.54 24.44
CA ASP A 108 0.34 4.00 24.06
C ASP A 108 0.39 4.70 22.68
N SER A 109 1.13 5.81 22.64
CA SER A 109 1.23 6.74 21.51
C SER A 109 2.07 6.24 20.33
N LEU A 110 2.63 5.02 20.37
CA LEU A 110 3.55 4.52 19.34
C LEU A 110 2.91 4.44 17.94
N ALA A 111 1.60 4.22 17.88
CA ALA A 111 0.84 4.20 16.63
C ALA A 111 0.56 5.61 16.05
N ASP A 112 0.75 6.68 16.82
CA ASP A 112 0.44 8.06 16.38
C ASP A 112 1.39 8.54 15.30
N LEU A 113 2.68 8.22 15.42
CA LEU A 113 3.68 8.62 14.44
C LEU A 113 3.42 7.97 13.06
N PRO A 114 3.24 6.63 12.95
CA PRO A 114 2.81 6.01 11.70
C PRO A 114 1.45 6.52 11.20
N LEU A 115 0.50 6.80 12.09
CA LEU A 115 -0.82 7.33 11.71
C LEU A 115 -0.69 8.66 10.97
N ILE A 116 -0.02 9.64 11.57
CA ILE A 116 0.14 10.99 10.98
C ILE A 116 0.92 10.92 9.67
N THR A 117 2.03 10.18 9.67
CA THR A 117 2.93 10.11 8.50
C THR A 117 2.33 9.31 7.35
N SER A 118 1.50 8.31 7.63
CA SER A 118 0.79 7.54 6.60
C SER A 118 -0.25 8.34 5.83
N LEU A 119 -0.71 9.49 6.34
CA LEU A 119 -1.67 10.36 5.65
C LEU A 119 -1.19 10.78 4.26
N ILE A 120 0.11 11.03 4.10
CA ILE A 120 0.69 11.37 2.80
C ILE A 120 0.46 10.23 1.79
N ALA A 121 0.77 8.99 2.20
CA ALA A 121 0.55 7.81 1.37
C ALA A 121 -0.94 7.57 1.10
N ILE A 122 -1.81 7.78 2.09
CA ILE A 122 -3.26 7.67 1.93
C ILE A 122 -3.77 8.69 0.90
N ILE A 123 -3.40 9.96 1.01
CA ILE A 123 -3.82 11.00 0.06
C ILE A 123 -3.35 10.64 -1.36
N LEU A 124 -2.08 10.24 -1.52
CA LEU A 124 -1.55 9.81 -2.81
C LEU A 124 -2.31 8.61 -3.37
N SER A 125 -2.65 7.63 -2.54
CA SER A 125 -3.41 6.45 -2.98
C SER A 125 -4.82 6.80 -3.46
N VAL A 126 -5.51 7.73 -2.79
CA VAL A 126 -6.83 8.23 -3.23
C VAL A 126 -6.71 8.94 -4.56
N VAL A 127 -5.69 9.79 -4.76
CA VAL A 127 -5.44 10.46 -6.04
C VAL A 127 -5.16 9.45 -7.16
N VAL A 128 -4.35 8.42 -6.90
CA VAL A 128 -4.09 7.35 -7.86
C VAL A 128 -5.37 6.58 -8.19
N LEU A 129 -6.21 6.29 -7.20
CA LEU A 129 -7.48 5.59 -7.38
C LEU A 129 -8.43 6.40 -8.27
N ILE A 130 -8.65 7.68 -7.96
CA ILE A 130 -9.52 8.58 -8.74
C ILE A 130 -9.01 8.69 -10.18
N LYS A 131 -7.71 8.93 -10.38
CA LYS A 131 -7.13 9.01 -11.74
C LYS A 131 -7.28 7.69 -12.51
N THR A 132 -7.19 6.55 -11.84
CA THR A 132 -7.38 5.22 -12.46
C THR A 132 -8.83 5.00 -12.87
N LEU A 133 -9.80 5.29 -12.00
CA LEU A 133 -11.23 5.15 -12.29
C LEU A 133 -11.70 6.12 -13.39
N ASN A 134 -11.29 7.38 -13.32
CA ASN A 134 -11.63 8.38 -14.35
C ASN A 134 -11.12 7.99 -15.73
N LYS A 135 -9.96 7.31 -15.79
CA LYS A 135 -9.43 6.81 -17.05
C LYS A 135 -10.32 5.69 -17.63
N GLU A 136 -10.76 4.73 -16.80
CA GLU A 136 -11.68 3.67 -17.21
C GLU A 136 -13.00 4.24 -17.74
N LEU A 137 -13.58 5.22 -17.03
CA LEU A 137 -14.82 5.89 -17.46
C LEU A 137 -14.67 6.60 -18.81
N LYS A 138 -13.56 7.31 -19.03
CA LYS A 138 -13.27 7.97 -20.32
C LYS A 138 -13.12 6.98 -21.47
N LEU A 139 -12.49 5.82 -21.22
CA LEU A 139 -12.34 4.76 -22.22
C LEU A 139 -13.69 4.12 -22.56
N LYS A 140 -14.53 3.85 -21.55
CA LYS A 140 -15.87 3.29 -21.75
C LYS A 140 -16.75 4.25 -22.56
N LYS A 141 -16.74 5.55 -22.25
CA LYS A 141 -17.47 6.58 -23.03
C LYS A 141 -17.03 6.62 -24.51
N LYS A 142 -15.73 6.56 -24.80
CA LYS A 142 -15.22 6.55 -26.19
C LYS A 142 -15.60 5.29 -26.96
N GLY A 143 -15.67 4.14 -26.29
CA GLY A 143 -16.12 2.88 -26.91
C GLY A 143 -17.59 2.92 -27.32
N ILE A 144 -18.45 3.54 -26.50
CA ILE A 144 -19.89 3.70 -26.79
C ILE A 144 -20.11 4.59 -28.01
N VAL A 145 -19.40 5.72 -28.11
CA VAL A 145 -19.55 6.65 -29.25
C VAL A 145 -19.17 5.99 -30.59
N LYS A 146 -18.15 5.11 -30.59
CA LYS A 146 -17.71 4.41 -31.82
C LYS A 146 -18.67 3.31 -32.31
N HIS A 147 -19.61 2.86 -31.49
CA HIS A 147 -20.61 1.87 -31.91
C HIS A 147 -21.93 2.50 -32.39
N CYS A 148 -22.11 3.81 -32.24
CA CYS A 148 -23.32 4.52 -32.65
C CYS A 148 -23.14 5.36 -33.94
N THR A 149 -21.97 5.31 -34.58
CA THR A 149 -21.64 6.00 -35.85
C THR A 149 -21.26 4.97 -36.90
#